data_AF-A0A3L7UHY3-F1
#
_entry.id   AF-A0A3L7UHY3-F1
#
_cell.length_a   1.000
_cell.length_b   1.000
_cell.length_c   1.000
_cell.angle_alpha   90.00
_cell.angle_beta   90.00
_cell.angle_gamma   90.00
#
_symmetry.space_group_name_H-M   'P 1'
#
loop_
_entity.id
_entity.type
_entity.pdbx_description
1 polymer ?
#
loop_
_entity_poly.entity_id
_entity_poly.type
_entity_poly.pdbx_seq_one_letter_code
_entity_poly.pdbx_strand_id
1 'polypeptide(L)'
;MSRRYDVEHDIRDLKVSLSLENLRCRSVDMMKKELLTSVVAYNLVIQFRRQAAEVAKLAPRRLSFKEVWYTFRSFLLNQPPCSLSEWQTRYNDALQIAAKGELPNRPDPSYKRKAHPRRQKSTKFMKLENQKQEQKPQQTQPEKPKCVALCASTRFSA
;
A
#
# COMPACT_ATOMS: atom_id res chain seq x y z
N MET A 1 -16.55 -3.95 -7.60
CA MET A 1 -15.67 -3.39 -6.54
C MET A 1 -14.96 -4.44 -5.66
N SER A 2 -15.31 -5.75 -5.72
CA SER A 2 -14.73 -6.77 -4.82
C SER A 2 -13.24 -7.11 -5.10
N ARG A 3 -12.82 -7.22 -6.37
CA ARG A 3 -11.45 -7.64 -6.73
C ARG A 3 -10.32 -6.75 -6.17
N ARG A 4 -10.59 -5.46 -5.96
CA ARG A 4 -9.62 -4.54 -5.35
C ARG A 4 -9.34 -4.91 -3.89
N TYR A 5 -10.38 -5.20 -3.12
CA TYR A 5 -10.24 -5.57 -1.71
C TYR A 5 -9.53 -6.92 -1.55
N ASP A 6 -9.78 -7.85 -2.46
CA ASP A 6 -9.06 -9.14 -2.50
C ASP A 6 -7.56 -8.92 -2.64
N VAL A 7 -7.14 -8.08 -3.60
CA VAL A 7 -5.73 -7.75 -3.81
C VAL A 7 -5.14 -7.01 -2.61
N GLU A 8 -5.86 -6.06 -2.02
CA GLU A 8 -5.42 -5.36 -0.81
C GLU A 8 -5.24 -6.31 0.40
N HIS A 9 -6.07 -7.35 0.50
CA HIS A 9 -5.93 -8.37 1.53
C HIS A 9 -4.73 -9.28 1.25
N ASP A 10 -4.55 -9.72 0.00
CA ASP A 10 -3.41 -10.54 -0.41
C ASP A 10 -2.07 -9.82 -0.16
N ILE A 11 -2.00 -8.51 -0.46
CA ILE A 11 -0.82 -7.67 -0.16
C ILE A 11 -0.60 -7.56 1.36
N ARG A 12 -1.67 -7.40 2.16
CA ARG A 12 -1.55 -7.36 3.62
C ARG A 12 -1.01 -8.67 4.17
N ASP A 13 -1.53 -9.80 3.69
CA ASP A 13 -1.11 -11.13 4.11
C ASP A 13 0.36 -11.38 3.79
N LEU A 14 0.78 -11.00 2.59
CA LEU A 14 2.17 -11.07 2.16
C LEU A 14 3.06 -10.19 3.07
N LYS A 15 2.63 -8.95 3.35
CA LYS A 15 3.40 -7.98 4.15
C LYS A 15 3.55 -8.41 5.62
N VAL A 16 2.43 -8.74 6.26
CA VAL A 16 2.34 -8.89 7.72
C VAL A 16 2.41 -10.37 8.11
N SER A 17 1.63 -11.24 7.48
CA SER A 17 1.51 -12.64 7.91
C SER A 17 2.76 -13.45 7.55
N LEU A 18 3.41 -13.13 6.42
CA LEU A 18 4.70 -13.69 6.03
C LEU A 18 5.90 -12.83 6.44
N SER A 19 5.68 -11.80 7.27
CA SER A 19 6.73 -10.94 7.84
C SER A 19 7.64 -10.22 6.83
N LEU A 20 7.15 -9.93 5.63
CA LEU A 20 7.90 -9.18 4.61
C LEU A 20 8.20 -7.72 5.00
N GLU A 21 7.56 -7.19 6.03
CA GLU A 21 7.91 -5.88 6.58
C GLU A 21 9.25 -5.87 7.35
N ASN A 22 9.78 -7.03 7.72
CA ASN A 22 10.99 -7.18 8.53
C ASN A 22 12.07 -8.00 7.80
N LEU A 23 12.44 -7.57 6.58
CA LEU A 23 13.51 -8.20 5.80
C LEU A 23 14.86 -8.04 6.49
N ARG A 24 15.62 -9.14 6.60
CA ARG A 24 16.91 -9.15 7.33
C ARG A 24 18.10 -8.94 6.41
N CYS A 25 17.93 -9.12 5.10
CA CYS A 25 19.02 -9.01 4.14
C CYS A 25 19.58 -7.59 4.05
N ARG A 26 20.91 -7.48 3.92
CA ARG A 26 21.63 -6.19 3.83
C ARG A 26 21.95 -5.75 2.40
N SER A 27 22.00 -6.66 1.44
CA SER A 27 22.27 -6.35 0.04
C SER A 27 21.00 -6.39 -0.81
N VAL A 28 20.97 -5.61 -1.88
CA VAL A 28 19.82 -5.53 -2.81
C VAL A 28 19.51 -6.88 -3.43
N ASP A 29 20.54 -7.66 -3.78
CA ASP A 29 20.34 -8.96 -4.42
C ASP A 29 19.79 -10.02 -3.46
N MET A 30 20.20 -9.99 -2.20
CA MET A 30 19.63 -10.88 -1.18
C MET A 30 18.20 -10.46 -0.79
N MET A 31 17.92 -9.15 -0.74
CA MET A 31 16.56 -8.64 -0.54
C MET A 31 15.60 -9.14 -1.63
N LYS A 32 16.01 -9.11 -2.90
CA LYS A 32 15.21 -9.67 -4.01
C LYS A 32 14.91 -11.16 -3.80
N LYS A 33 15.89 -11.95 -3.35
CA LYS A 33 15.71 -13.38 -3.06
C LYS A 33 14.74 -13.60 -1.91
N GLU A 34 14.89 -12.85 -0.81
CA GLU A 34 13.99 -12.93 0.35
C GLU A 34 12.54 -12.59 -0.05
N LEU A 35 12.35 -11.54 -0.86
CA LEU A 35 11.04 -11.19 -1.42
C LEU A 35 10.44 -12.32 -2.27
N LEU A 36 11.23 -12.89 -3.20
CA LEU A 36 10.78 -14.00 -4.05
C LEU A 36 10.41 -15.25 -3.23
N THR A 37 11.20 -15.59 -2.21
CA THR A 37 10.90 -16.73 -1.33
C THR A 37 9.59 -16.55 -0.58
N SER A 38 9.26 -15.32 -0.15
CA SER A 38 7.98 -15.03 0.49
C SER A 38 6.79 -15.15 -0.47
N VAL A 39 6.97 -14.78 -1.74
CA VAL A 39 5.93 -14.99 -2.77
C VAL A 39 5.70 -16.50 -3.01
N VAL A 40 6.77 -17.30 -3.03
CA VAL A 40 6.67 -18.76 -3.12
C VAL A 40 5.94 -19.33 -1.91
N ALA A 41 6.31 -18.90 -0.69
CA ALA A 41 5.65 -19.31 0.54
C ALA A 41 4.16 -18.95 0.54
N TYR A 42 3.80 -17.74 0.08
CA TYR A 42 2.41 -17.33 -0.08
C TYR A 42 1.64 -18.29 -1.01
N ASN A 43 2.19 -18.57 -2.19
CA ASN A 43 1.55 -19.46 -3.15
C ASN A 43 1.37 -20.88 -2.59
N LEU A 44 2.34 -21.39 -1.85
CA LEU A 44 2.26 -22.69 -1.18
C LEU A 44 1.10 -22.73 -0.18
N VAL A 45 1.00 -21.71 0.68
CA VAL A 45 -0.08 -21.59 1.66
C VAL A 45 -1.44 -21.43 0.97
N ILE A 46 -1.51 -20.74 -0.16
CA ILE A 46 -2.74 -20.62 -0.96
C ILE A 46 -3.18 -21.98 -1.51
N GLN A 47 -2.26 -22.84 -1.98
CA GLN A 47 -2.64 -24.19 -2.41
C GLN A 47 -3.13 -25.03 -1.23
N PHE A 48 -2.46 -24.96 -0.09
CA PHE A 48 -2.93 -25.64 1.13
C PHE A 48 -4.32 -25.14 1.57
N ARG A 49 -4.57 -23.83 1.50
CA ARG A 49 -5.89 -23.22 1.75
C ARG A 49 -6.96 -23.74 0.80
N ARG A 50 -6.64 -23.91 -0.48
CA ARG A 50 -7.59 -24.43 -1.48
C ARG A 50 -8.00 -25.86 -1.14
N GLN A 51 -7.03 -26.72 -0.81
CA GLN A 51 -7.33 -28.08 -0.39
C GLN A 51 -8.12 -28.14 0.92
N ALA A 52 -7.79 -27.30 1.90
CA ALA A 52 -8.58 -27.21 3.13
C ALA A 52 -10.01 -26.71 2.87
N ALA A 53 -10.19 -25.82 1.89
CA ALA A 53 -11.50 -25.32 1.49
C ALA A 53 -12.33 -26.38 0.75
N GLU A 54 -11.69 -27.24 -0.04
CA GLU A 54 -12.34 -28.41 -0.64
C GLU A 54 -12.86 -29.36 0.44
N VAL A 55 -12.07 -29.62 1.49
CA VAL A 55 -12.50 -30.41 2.66
C VAL A 55 -13.69 -29.76 3.36
N ALA A 56 -13.68 -28.44 3.55
CA ALA A 56 -14.77 -27.68 4.17
C ALA A 56 -15.99 -27.49 3.24
N LYS A 57 -15.89 -27.80 1.94
CA LYS A 57 -16.87 -27.45 0.89
C LYS A 57 -17.18 -25.95 0.83
N LEU A 58 -16.17 -25.12 1.07
CA LEU A 58 -16.26 -23.66 1.05
C LEU A 58 -15.40 -23.07 -0.07
N ALA A 59 -15.68 -21.82 -0.46
CA ALA A 59 -14.76 -21.09 -1.31
C ALA A 59 -13.45 -20.81 -0.54
N PRO A 60 -12.26 -20.90 -1.16
CA PRO A 60 -10.99 -20.69 -0.46
C PRO A 60 -10.91 -19.37 0.29
N ARG A 61 -11.49 -18.30 -0.27
CA ARG A 61 -11.51 -16.96 0.37
C ARG A 61 -12.36 -16.88 1.65
N ARG A 62 -13.21 -17.88 1.93
CA ARG A 62 -13.99 -17.99 3.16
C ARG A 62 -13.18 -18.53 4.34
N LEU A 63 -12.07 -19.22 4.10
CA LEU A 63 -11.15 -19.61 5.17
C LEU A 63 -10.20 -18.47 5.53
N SER A 64 -9.80 -18.30 6.79
CA SER A 64 -8.84 -17.27 7.19
C SER A 64 -7.42 -17.61 6.71
N PHE A 65 -6.77 -16.71 5.96
CA PHE A 65 -5.38 -16.94 5.54
C PHE A 65 -4.45 -17.11 6.74
N LYS A 66 -4.63 -16.28 7.78
CA LYS A 66 -3.79 -16.27 8.98
C LYS A 66 -3.89 -17.60 9.74
N GLU A 67 -5.10 -18.14 9.91
CA GLU A 67 -5.29 -19.43 10.60
C GLU A 67 -4.71 -20.57 9.77
N VAL A 68 -4.93 -20.57 8.46
CA VAL A 68 -4.34 -21.56 7.56
C VAL A 68 -2.82 -21.53 7.60
N TRP A 69 -2.21 -20.33 7.58
CA TRP A 69 -0.76 -20.17 7.71
C TRP A 69 -0.24 -20.68 9.07
N TYR A 70 -0.94 -20.35 10.16
CA TYR A 70 -0.58 -20.82 11.49
C TYR A 70 -0.64 -22.35 11.59
N THR A 71 -1.69 -22.98 11.05
CA THR A 71 -1.84 -24.43 10.98
C THR A 71 -0.72 -25.04 10.13
N PHE A 72 -0.47 -24.51 8.94
CA PHE A 72 0.62 -24.97 8.07
C PHE A 72 1.98 -24.93 8.77
N ARG A 73 2.28 -23.80 9.42
CA ARG A 73 3.55 -23.62 10.13
C ARG A 73 3.68 -24.58 11.31
N SER A 74 2.62 -24.72 12.11
CA SER A 74 2.68 -25.47 13.36
C SER A 74 2.66 -26.98 13.14
N PHE A 75 1.83 -27.46 12.20
CA PHE A 75 1.61 -28.89 11.97
C PHE A 75 2.46 -29.49 10.84
N LEU A 76 3.05 -28.66 9.98
CA LEU A 76 3.90 -29.14 8.87
C LEU A 76 5.32 -28.60 8.97
N LEU A 77 5.51 -27.28 8.97
CA LEU A 77 6.85 -26.68 8.85
C LEU A 77 7.73 -26.86 10.09
N ASN A 78 7.15 -26.70 11.28
CA ASN A 78 7.87 -26.77 12.56
C ASN A 78 7.91 -28.20 13.16
N GLN A 79 7.48 -29.21 12.41
CA GLN A 79 7.45 -30.60 12.89
C GLN A 79 8.75 -31.33 12.56
N PRO A 80 9.15 -32.32 13.38
CA PRO A 80 10.33 -33.12 13.10
C PRO A 80 10.13 -33.96 11.83
N PRO A 81 11.24 -34.29 11.12
CA PRO A 81 11.18 -35.19 9.97
C PRO A 81 10.57 -36.53 10.38
N CYS A 82 9.80 -37.12 9.49
CA CYS A 82 9.07 -38.35 9.73
C CYS A 82 9.00 -39.20 8.46
N SER A 83 8.48 -40.42 8.58
CA SER A 83 8.22 -41.28 7.43
C SER A 83 7.16 -40.67 6.51
N LEU A 84 7.16 -41.08 5.23
CA LEU A 84 6.18 -40.58 4.25
C LEU A 84 4.73 -40.84 4.71
N SER A 85 4.47 -42.03 5.28
CA SER A 85 3.13 -42.39 5.76
C SER A 85 2.70 -41.48 6.92
N GLU A 86 3.58 -41.20 7.88
CA GLU A 86 3.28 -40.29 8.97
C GLU A 86 3.05 -38.87 8.47
N TRP A 87 3.87 -38.42 7.50
CA TRP A 87 3.71 -37.10 6.91
C TRP A 87 2.35 -36.94 6.21
N GLN A 88 1.89 -37.97 5.48
CA GLN A 88 0.57 -37.96 4.84
C GLN A 88 -0.56 -37.86 5.87
N THR A 89 -0.48 -38.60 6.98
CA THR A 89 -1.45 -38.48 8.07
C THR A 89 -1.45 -37.08 8.67
N ARG A 90 -0.27 -36.53 9.00
CA ARG A 90 -0.13 -35.16 9.53
C ARG A 90 -0.68 -34.11 8.55
N TYR A 91 -0.46 -34.31 7.26
CA TYR A 91 -0.97 -33.42 6.22
C TYR A 91 -2.50 -33.42 6.19
N ASN A 92 -3.11 -34.61 6.22
CA ASN A 92 -4.56 -34.75 6.27
C ASN A 92 -5.14 -34.14 7.55
N ASP A 93 -4.52 -34.38 8.70
CA ASP A 93 -4.94 -33.77 9.97
C ASP A 93 -4.86 -32.24 9.93
N ALA A 94 -3.77 -31.70 9.38
CA ALA A 94 -3.59 -30.27 9.19
C ALA A 94 -4.68 -29.68 8.28
N LEU A 95 -5.08 -30.39 7.20
CA LEU A 95 -6.19 -29.97 6.35
C LEU A 95 -7.52 -29.91 7.12
N GLN A 96 -7.81 -30.93 7.95
CA GLN A 96 -9.03 -30.95 8.77
C GLN A 96 -9.07 -29.82 9.80
N ILE A 97 -7.93 -29.46 10.39
CA ILE A 97 -7.82 -28.33 11.31
C ILE A 97 -8.00 -27.01 10.56
N ALA A 98 -7.31 -26.84 9.43
CA ALA A 98 -7.39 -25.64 8.61
C ALA A 98 -8.80 -25.40 8.04
N ALA A 99 -9.54 -26.47 7.72
CA ALA A 99 -10.92 -26.42 7.24
C ALA A 99 -11.89 -25.77 8.25
N LYS A 100 -11.57 -25.78 9.55
CA LYS A 100 -12.40 -25.17 10.61
C LYS A 100 -12.22 -23.66 10.72
N GLY A 101 -11.21 -23.07 10.07
CA GLY A 101 -10.90 -21.65 10.12
C GLY A 101 -11.82 -20.79 9.25
N GLU A 102 -13.14 -20.98 9.33
CA GLU A 102 -14.10 -20.22 8.54
C GLU A 102 -14.24 -18.78 9.07
N LEU A 103 -14.19 -17.82 8.15
CA LEU A 103 -14.46 -16.42 8.46
C LEU A 103 -15.96 -16.19 8.73
N PRO A 104 -16.31 -15.44 9.78
CA PRO A 104 -17.70 -15.15 10.08
C PRO A 104 -18.37 -14.39 8.93
N ASN A 105 -19.62 -14.73 8.62
CA ASN A 105 -20.41 -13.98 7.66
C ASN A 105 -20.90 -12.68 8.32
N ARG A 106 -20.12 -11.60 8.14
CA ARG A 106 -20.53 -10.28 8.64
C ARG A 106 -21.51 -9.65 7.63
N PRO A 107 -22.78 -9.40 8.01
CA PRO A 107 -23.70 -8.67 7.15
C PRO A 107 -23.16 -7.28 6.86
N ASP A 108 -23.61 -6.69 5.74
CA ASP A 108 -23.16 -5.36 5.35
C ASP A 108 -23.36 -4.36 6.50
N PRO A 109 -22.42 -3.41 6.69
CA PRO A 109 -22.54 -2.44 7.76
C PRO A 109 -23.86 -1.69 7.65
N SER A 110 -24.59 -1.54 8.77
CA SER A 110 -25.87 -0.80 8.80
C SER A 110 -25.74 0.67 8.42
N TYR A 111 -24.53 1.22 8.45
CA TYR A 111 -24.21 2.58 8.03
C TYR A 111 -23.30 2.60 6.81
N LYS A 112 -23.53 3.55 5.89
CA LYS A 112 -22.64 3.77 4.74
C LYS A 112 -21.26 4.18 5.23
N ARG A 113 -20.20 3.47 4.81
CA ARG A 113 -18.81 3.89 5.02
C ARG A 113 -18.60 5.24 4.32
N LYS A 114 -18.54 6.33 5.10
CA LYS A 114 -18.19 7.65 4.57
C LYS A 114 -16.66 7.73 4.48
N ALA A 115 -16.15 7.97 3.28
CA ALA A 115 -14.76 8.41 3.14
C ALA A 115 -14.66 9.79 3.82
N HIS A 116 -13.86 9.90 4.88
CA HIS A 116 -13.62 11.20 5.49
C HIS A 116 -12.91 12.08 4.46
N PRO A 117 -13.47 13.24 4.09
CA PRO A 117 -12.83 14.11 3.12
C PRO A 117 -11.48 14.54 3.66
N ARG A 118 -10.48 14.59 2.76
CA ARG A 118 -9.14 15.03 3.13
C ARG A 118 -9.25 16.44 3.73
N ARG A 119 -8.81 16.62 4.98
CA ARG A 119 -8.75 17.93 5.64
C ARG A 119 -8.08 18.93 4.69
N GLN A 120 -8.70 20.09 4.48
CA GLN A 120 -8.11 21.13 3.64
C GLN A 120 -6.74 21.52 4.24
N LYS A 121 -5.72 21.63 3.39
CA LYS A 121 -4.38 22.05 3.83
C LYS A 121 -4.47 23.44 4.46
N SER A 122 -3.71 23.69 5.53
CA SER A 122 -3.64 25.00 6.20
C SER A 122 -3.16 26.12 5.27
N THR A 123 -2.52 25.76 4.16
CA THR A 123 -2.07 26.68 3.10
C THR A 123 -3.19 27.34 2.31
N LYS A 124 -4.47 27.11 2.66
CA LYS A 124 -5.60 27.79 2.02
C LYS A 124 -5.48 29.32 2.08
N PHE A 125 -5.09 29.87 3.23
CA PHE A 125 -4.90 31.32 3.40
C PHE A 125 -3.70 31.84 2.62
N MET A 126 -2.57 31.14 2.71
CA MET A 126 -1.34 31.49 1.95
C MET A 126 -1.58 31.47 0.43
N LYS A 127 -2.39 30.54 -0.08
CA LYS A 127 -2.80 30.50 -1.49
C LYS A 127 -3.72 31.66 -1.88
N LEU A 128 -4.64 32.04 -1.01
CA LEU A 128 -5.53 33.19 -1.22
C LEU A 128 -4.74 34.51 -1.22
N GLU A 129 -3.74 34.64 -0.36
CA GLU A 129 -2.84 35.79 -0.32
C GLU A 129 -1.98 35.88 -1.58
N ASN A 130 -1.38 34.76 -2.02
CA ASN A 130 -0.61 34.73 -3.26
C ASN A 130 -1.48 35.07 -4.48
N GLN A 131 -2.70 34.55 -4.57
CA GLN A 131 -3.64 34.89 -5.66
C GLN A 131 -4.03 36.37 -5.65
N LYS A 132 -4.19 36.99 -4.48
CA LYS A 132 -4.43 38.44 -4.35
C LYS A 132 -3.22 39.26 -4.78
N GLN A 133 -2.00 38.78 -4.55
CA GLN A 133 -0.77 39.44 -4.98
C GLN A 133 -0.57 39.32 -6.50
N GLU A 134 -0.87 38.17 -7.09
CA GLU A 134 -0.81 37.94 -8.54
C GLU A 134 -1.86 38.77 -9.31
N GLN A 135 -3.00 39.08 -8.70
CA GLN A 135 -4.07 39.88 -9.30
C GLN A 135 -3.91 41.40 -9.10
N LYS A 136 -2.90 41.84 -8.34
CA LYS A 136 -2.64 43.27 -8.16
C LYS A 136 -2.01 43.80 -9.46
N PRO A 137 -2.58 44.82 -10.13
CA PRO A 137 -1.99 45.37 -11.34
C PRO A 137 -0.56 45.83 -11.04
N GLN A 138 0.41 45.44 -11.88
CA GLN A 138 1.74 46.02 -11.82
C GLN A 138 1.58 47.53 -11.96
N GLN A 139 1.86 48.27 -10.88
CA GLN A 139 1.91 49.72 -10.94
C GLN A 139 3.00 50.09 -11.94
N THR A 140 2.61 50.54 -13.12
CA THR A 140 3.52 51.09 -14.11
C THR A 140 4.17 52.31 -13.47
N GLN A 141 5.49 52.28 -13.29
CA GLN A 141 6.20 53.44 -12.78
C GLN A 141 5.98 54.61 -13.75
N PRO A 142 5.75 55.85 -13.27
CA PRO A 142 5.59 56.99 -14.16
C PRO A 142 6.88 57.20 -14.96
N GLU A 143 6.77 57.22 -16.29
CA GLU A 143 7.90 57.52 -17.16
C GLU A 143 8.47 58.89 -16.79
N LYS A 144 9.78 58.95 -16.53
CA LYS A 144 10.48 60.20 -16.22
C LYS A 144 10.41 61.13 -17.45
N PRO A 145 10.13 62.43 -17.28
CA PRO A 145 10.12 63.36 -18.40
C PRO A 145 11.52 63.43 -19.02
N LYS A 146 11.60 63.30 -20.35
CA LYS A 146 12.83 63.45 -21.12
C LYS A 146 13.32 64.90 -20.98
N CYS A 147 14.51 65.10 -20.40
CA CYS A 147 15.19 66.40 -20.42
C CYS A 147 15.50 66.77 -21.88
N VAL A 148 14.94 67.87 -22.36
CA VAL A 148 15.33 68.50 -23.62
C VAL A 148 16.59 69.31 -23.35
N ALA A 149 17.70 68.97 -24.01
CA ALA A 149 18.96 69.71 -23.88
C ALA A 149 18.83 71.07 -24.58
N LEU A 150 18.87 72.17 -23.81
CA LEU A 150 19.15 73.50 -24.37
C LEU A 150 20.66 73.58 -24.67
N CYS A 151 21.03 73.57 -25.95
CA CYS A 151 22.36 73.98 -26.39
C CYS A 151 22.48 75.51 -26.32
N ALA A 152 23.28 76.01 -25.39
CA ALA A 152 23.76 77.39 -25.46
C ALA A 152 24.97 77.44 -26.41
N SER A 153 24.78 77.99 -27.61
CA SER A 153 25.89 78.37 -28.49
C SER A 153 26.37 79.76 -28.10
N THR A 154 27.47 79.83 -27.37
CA THR A 154 28.26 81.06 -27.24
C THR A 154 29.14 81.18 -28.49
N ARG A 155 28.75 82.08 -29.40
CA ARG A 155 29.67 82.74 -30.33
C ARG A 155 29.37 84.22 -30.32
N PHE A 156 30.28 85.01 -29.79
CA PHE A 156 30.48 86.36 -30.31
C PHE A 156 31.95 86.73 -30.16
N SER A 157 32.55 87.06 -31.31
CA SER A 157 33.90 87.58 -31.51
C SER A 157 33.77 88.96 -32.14
N ALA A 158 34.81 89.77 -31.92
CA ALA A 158 35.09 91.13 -32.40
C ALA A 158 34.46 92.26 -31.57
#